data_AF-A0A7S1D0E4-F1
#
_entry.id   AF-A0A7S1D0E4-F1
#
_cell.length_a   1.000
_cell.length_b   1.000
_cell.length_c   1.000
_cell.angle_alpha   90.00
_cell.angle_beta   90.00
_cell.angle_gamma   90.00
#
_symmetry.space_group_name_H-M   'P 1'
#
loop_
_entity.id
_entity.type
_entity.pdbx_description
1 polymer ?
#
loop_
_entity_poly.entity_id
_entity_poly.type
_entity_poly.pdbx_seq_one_letter_code
_entity_poly.pdbx_strand_id
1 'polypeptide(L)'
;AIHKALPGWIVISRYHAQEIIDMPHKHLGGQDLWPAFENCWAPEEAYFPTALSLLGLLSETKQRSLTYAEWNDRAHNHRDRAHPRTWDDAFDSNLVRRLRSEHGCFILRKVKRRVRLVEWREALDGDTPCAIKKRKREIAED
;
A
#
# COMPACT_ATOMS: atom_id res chain seq x y z
N ALA A 1 22.50 -2.08 -3.96
CA ALA A 1 21.39 -2.08 -4.93
C ALA A 1 20.17 -1.47 -4.25
N ILE A 2 19.51 -0.48 -4.85
CA ILE A 2 18.30 0.15 -4.28
C ILE A 2 17.18 -0.89 -4.41
N HIS A 3 16.89 -1.59 -3.32
CA HIS A 3 15.79 -2.55 -3.28
C HIS A 3 14.47 -1.80 -3.14
N LYS A 4 14.00 -1.30 -4.29
CA LYS A 4 12.64 -0.81 -4.59
C LYS A 4 12.05 0.08 -3.50
N ALA A 5 12.23 1.39 -3.68
CA ALA A 5 11.28 2.46 -3.34
C ALA A 5 10.21 2.03 -2.34
N LEU A 6 10.42 2.35 -1.06
CA LEU A 6 9.42 2.22 -0.02
C LEU A 6 8.13 2.85 -0.56
N PRO A 7 6.97 2.21 -0.45
CA PRO A 7 5.76 2.82 -1.00
C PRO A 7 5.61 4.20 -0.35
N GLY A 8 5.39 5.25 -1.15
CA GLY A 8 4.95 6.57 -0.65
C GLY A 8 3.58 6.55 0.06
N TRP A 9 3.22 5.40 0.63
CA TRP A 9 2.04 5.05 1.38
C TRP A 9 2.52 4.37 2.65
N ILE A 10 2.27 5.01 3.78
CA ILE A 10 2.60 4.47 5.09
C ILE A 10 1.35 4.44 5.96
N VAL A 11 1.37 3.58 6.97
CA VAL A 11 0.43 3.65 8.08
C VAL A 11 1.25 3.86 9.32
N ILE A 12 1.03 4.99 9.98
CA ILE A 12 1.74 5.40 11.19
C ILE A 12 0.73 5.52 12.33
N SER A 13 1.11 5.05 13.52
CA SER A 13 0.25 5.24 14.69
C SER A 13 0.33 6.69 15.16
N ARG A 14 -0.72 7.13 15.88
CA ARG A 14 -0.75 8.48 16.47
C ARG A 14 0.48 8.76 17.33
N TYR A 15 0.94 7.77 18.09
CA TYR A 15 2.13 7.88 18.94
C TYR A 15 3.37 8.25 18.12
N HIS A 16 3.71 7.45 17.11
CA HIS A 16 4.87 7.71 16.26
C HIS A 16 4.76 9.04 15.49
N ALA A 17 3.55 9.37 15.01
CA ALA A 17 3.31 10.64 14.33
C ALA A 17 3.57 11.84 15.26
N GLN A 18 3.13 11.76 16.52
CA GLN A 18 3.38 12.80 17.50
C GLN A 18 4.87 12.95 17.81
N GLU A 19 5.60 11.85 17.97
CA GLU A 19 7.04 11.89 18.22
C GLU A 19 7.80 12.54 17.05
N ILE A 20 7.37 12.32 15.80
CA ILE A 20 7.94 13.00 14.63
C ILE A 20 7.60 14.50 14.64
N ILE A 21 6.36 14.88 14.98
CA ILE A 21 5.94 16.29 15.06
C ILE A 21 6.73 17.03 16.14
N ASP A 22 6.96 16.39 17.29
CA ASP A 22 7.67 16.99 18.42
C ASP A 22 9.20 16.96 18.26
N MET A 23 9.71 16.20 17.29
CA MET A 23 11.15 15.97 17.08
C MET A 23 11.99 17.25 17.01
N PRO A 24 11.59 18.31 16.28
CA PRO A 24 12.35 19.55 16.22
C PRO A 24 12.64 20.10 17.62
N HIS A 25 11.63 20.13 18.47
CA HIS A 25 11.72 20.71 19.81
C HIS A 25 12.38 19.78 20.83
N LYS A 26 12.09 18.48 20.77
CA LYS A 26 12.59 17.50 21.75
C LYS A 26 14.01 17.02 21.48
N HIS A 27 14.42 16.95 20.20
CA HIS A 27 15.63 16.23 19.80
C HIS A 27 16.58 17.02 18.89
N LEU A 28 16.08 18.01 18.15
CA LEU A 28 16.89 18.73 17.14
C LEU A 28 17.13 20.20 17.48
N GLY A 29 16.95 20.62 18.74
CA GLY A 29 17.25 21.99 19.17
C GLY A 29 16.45 23.07 18.45
N GLY A 30 15.23 22.76 18.03
CA GLY A 30 14.35 23.62 17.25
C GLY A 30 14.54 23.54 15.73
N GLN A 31 15.43 22.69 15.23
CA GLN A 31 15.65 22.51 13.79
C GLN A 31 14.68 21.50 13.20
N ASP A 32 14.10 21.82 12.04
CA ASP A 32 13.28 20.88 11.27
C ASP A 32 14.14 19.89 10.48
N LEU A 33 13.67 18.65 10.38
CA LEU A 33 14.29 17.61 9.56
C LEU A 33 13.99 17.79 8.05
N TRP A 34 12.84 18.36 7.73
CA TRP A 34 12.33 18.49 6.35
C TRP A 34 13.31 19.14 5.35
N PRO A 35 14.04 20.23 5.69
CA PRO A 35 14.98 20.87 4.77
C PRO A 35 16.05 19.92 4.20
N ALA A 36 16.43 18.86 4.93
CA ALA A 36 17.38 17.85 4.44
C ALA A 36 16.85 17.04 3.24
N PHE A 37 15.53 17.09 2.98
CA PHE A 37 14.85 16.31 1.95
C PHE A 37 14.38 17.14 0.75
N GLU A 38 14.53 18.48 0.76
CA GLU A 38 14.03 19.36 -0.30
C GLU A 38 14.56 19.01 -1.70
N ASN A 39 15.81 18.55 -1.78
CA ASN A 39 16.46 18.15 -3.02
C ASN A 39 16.63 16.63 -3.14
N CYS A 40 15.89 15.86 -2.33
CA CYS A 40 15.90 14.41 -2.39
C CYS A 40 14.92 13.91 -3.46
N TRP A 41 15.29 12.85 -4.17
CA TRP A 41 14.37 12.15 -5.06
C TRP A 41 13.44 11.25 -4.23
N ALA A 42 12.12 11.40 -4.43
CA ALA A 42 11.08 10.69 -3.68
C ALA A 42 11.23 10.85 -2.14
N PRO A 43 11.23 12.10 -1.63
CA PRO A 43 11.48 12.37 -0.21
C PRO A 43 10.49 11.67 0.72
N GLU A 44 9.26 11.44 0.28
CA GLU A 44 8.22 10.71 1.03
C GLU A 44 8.60 9.25 1.32
N GLU A 45 9.46 8.65 0.50
CA GLU A 45 9.94 7.28 0.68
C GLU A 45 11.07 7.19 1.71
N ALA A 46 11.73 8.31 2.01
CA ALA A 46 12.90 8.36 2.88
C ALA A 46 12.65 9.13 4.19
N TYR A 47 11.77 10.12 4.20
CA TYR A 47 11.55 11.01 5.35
C TYR A 47 11.15 10.25 6.62
N PHE A 48 10.05 9.50 6.56
CA PHE A 48 9.51 8.77 7.71
C PHE A 48 10.45 7.70 8.28
N PRO A 49 11.09 6.82 7.49
CA PRO A 49 12.04 5.86 8.04
C PRO A 49 13.27 6.56 8.65
N THR A 50 13.76 7.66 8.07
CA THR A 50 14.85 8.45 8.68
C THR A 50 14.42 9.07 10.00
N ALA A 51 13.25 9.71 10.03
CA ALA A 51 12.70 10.32 11.23
C ALA A 51 12.57 9.29 12.38
N LEU A 52 11.98 8.13 12.09
CA LEU A 52 11.83 7.04 13.08
C LEU A 52 13.18 6.46 13.52
N SER A 53 14.17 6.41 12.62
CA SER A 53 15.52 5.97 12.97
C SER A 53 16.21 6.94 13.92
N LEU A 54 16.07 8.26 13.71
CA LEU A 54 16.66 9.28 14.57
C LEU A 54 16.03 9.30 15.97
N LEU A 55 14.73 9.00 16.06
CA LEU A 55 14.02 8.85 17.33
C LEU A 55 14.29 7.52 18.04
N GLY A 56 14.99 6.57 17.40
CA GLY A 56 15.19 5.22 17.95
C GLY A 56 13.93 4.34 17.92
N LEU A 57 12.89 4.73 17.17
CA LEU A 57 11.59 4.06 17.11
C LEU A 57 11.46 3.11 15.91
N LEU A 58 12.48 3.01 15.05
CA LEU A 58 12.39 2.17 13.84
C LEU A 58 12.17 0.68 14.17
N SER A 59 12.69 0.19 15.30
CA SER A 59 12.51 -1.19 15.75
C SER A 59 11.07 -1.54 16.15
N GLU A 60 10.26 -0.52 16.48
CA GLU A 60 8.83 -0.69 16.78
C GLU A 60 7.99 -0.89 15.51
N THR A 61 8.56 -0.58 14.35
CA THR A 61 7.88 -0.73 13.07
C THR A 61 7.85 -2.18 12.60
N LYS A 62 6.81 -2.52 11.84
CA LYS A 62 6.79 -3.77 11.07
C LYS A 62 7.28 -3.47 9.67
N GLN A 63 8.27 -4.23 9.20
CA GLN A 63 8.74 -4.21 7.81
C GLN A 63 7.72 -4.91 6.89
N ARG A 64 6.47 -4.46 6.92
CA ARG A 64 5.36 -4.99 6.15
C ARG A 64 4.48 -3.84 5.67
N SER A 65 4.14 -3.85 4.38
CA SER A 65 3.20 -2.90 3.81
C SER A 65 1.77 -3.41 3.96
N LEU A 66 0.84 -2.52 4.31
CA LEU A 66 -0.60 -2.79 4.19
C LEU A 66 -1.11 -2.52 2.77
N THR A 67 -0.28 -1.90 1.93
CA THR A 67 -0.54 -1.61 0.51
C THR A 67 0.18 -2.61 -0.37
N TYR A 68 -0.56 -3.33 -1.20
CA TYR A 68 -0.01 -4.17 -2.25
C TYR A 68 0.25 -3.34 -3.51
N ALA A 69 1.48 -3.38 -3.99
CA ALA A 69 1.88 -2.84 -5.28
C ALA A 69 2.80 -3.84 -5.97
N GLU A 70 2.37 -4.34 -7.12
CA GLU A 70 3.24 -5.08 -8.02
C GLU A 70 3.88 -4.08 -8.98
N TRP A 71 5.21 -4.13 -9.13
CA TRP A 71 5.93 -3.28 -10.06
C TRP A 71 5.99 -3.98 -11.42
N ASN A 72 5.81 -3.22 -12.51
CA ASN A 72 6.02 -3.77 -13.84
C ASN A 72 7.51 -3.80 -14.20
N ASP A 73 7.86 -4.60 -15.18
CA ASP A 73 9.25 -4.77 -15.64
C ASP A 73 9.66 -3.72 -16.68
N ARG A 74 8.93 -2.59 -16.77
CA ARG A 74 9.20 -1.56 -17.79
C ARG A 74 10.45 -0.72 -17.50
N ALA A 75 10.94 -0.76 -16.27
CA ALA A 75 12.15 -0.04 -15.90
C ALA A 75 13.36 -0.96 -16.06
N HIS A 76 14.24 -0.65 -17.02
CA HIS A 76 15.41 -1.45 -17.37
C HIS A 76 16.72 -0.80 -16.92
N ASN A 77 16.74 0.53 -16.80
CA ASN A 77 17.91 1.28 -16.36
C ASN A 77 17.54 2.46 -15.45
N HIS A 78 18.57 3.18 -14.95
CA HIS A 78 18.42 4.29 -14.00
C HIS A 78 17.65 5.51 -14.54
N ARG A 79 17.44 5.61 -15.85
CA ARG A 79 16.64 6.67 -16.49
C ARG A 79 15.16 6.31 -16.54
N ASP A 80 14.83 5.03 -16.41
CA ASP A 80 13.45 4.57 -16.48
C ASP A 80 12.77 4.74 -15.11
N ARG A 81 11.54 5.23 -15.13
CA ARG A 81 10.73 5.28 -13.92
C ARG A 81 10.08 3.91 -13.70
N ALA A 82 10.31 3.34 -12.52
CA ALA A 82 9.56 2.18 -12.08
C ALA A 82 8.08 2.58 -11.95
N HIS A 83 7.18 1.77 -12.49
CA HIS A 83 5.74 2.02 -12.39
C HIS A 83 5.03 0.80 -11.81
N PRO A 84 4.08 0.98 -10.89
CA PRO A 84 3.23 -0.11 -10.48
C PRO A 84 2.40 -0.62 -11.66
N ARG A 85 2.16 -1.93 -11.72
CA ARG A 85 1.19 -2.58 -12.60
C ARG A 85 -0.19 -1.96 -12.39
N THR A 86 -0.96 -1.82 -13.47
CA THR A 86 -2.38 -1.43 -13.39
C THR A 86 -3.23 -2.69 -13.39
N TRP A 87 -4.23 -2.76 -12.52
CA TRP A 87 -5.06 -3.95 -12.30
C TRP A 87 -6.43 -3.91 -12.97
N ASP A 88 -6.64 -3.04 -13.95
CA ASP A 88 -7.97 -2.80 -14.54
C ASP A 88 -8.62 -4.09 -15.04
N ASP A 89 -7.91 -4.89 -15.84
CA ASP A 89 -8.47 -6.12 -16.43
C ASP A 89 -8.49 -7.32 -15.47
N ALA A 90 -7.78 -7.22 -14.34
CA ALA A 90 -7.58 -8.32 -13.40
C ALA A 90 -8.22 -8.07 -12.02
N PHE A 91 -8.90 -6.94 -11.84
CA PHE A 91 -9.55 -6.63 -10.57
C PHE A 91 -10.83 -7.45 -10.41
N ASP A 92 -10.77 -8.46 -9.53
CA ASP A 92 -11.87 -9.34 -9.17
C ASP A 92 -11.79 -9.80 -7.69
N SER A 93 -12.74 -10.64 -7.27
CA SER A 93 -12.79 -11.18 -5.91
C SER A 93 -11.63 -12.13 -5.59
N ASN A 94 -11.09 -12.84 -6.60
CA ASN A 94 -9.96 -13.75 -6.43
C ASN A 94 -8.68 -12.99 -6.14
N LEU A 95 -8.42 -11.90 -6.86
CA LEU A 95 -7.33 -10.99 -6.60
C LEU A 95 -7.42 -10.47 -5.17
N VAL A 96 -8.55 -9.88 -4.77
CA VAL A 96 -8.72 -9.34 -3.42
C VAL A 96 -8.48 -10.40 -2.34
N ARG A 97 -9.03 -11.61 -2.50
CA ARG A 97 -8.82 -12.72 -1.57
C ARG A 97 -7.34 -13.09 -1.48
N ARG A 98 -6.66 -13.24 -2.62
CA ARG A 98 -5.23 -13.56 -2.70
C ARG A 98 -4.39 -12.51 -1.99
N LEU A 99 -4.62 -11.23 -2.25
CA LEU A 99 -3.88 -10.13 -1.62
C LEU A 99 -4.02 -10.13 -0.10
N ARG A 100 -5.21 -10.49 0.41
CA ARG A 100 -5.46 -10.59 1.84
C ARG A 100 -4.81 -11.84 2.45
N SER A 101 -4.98 -13.01 1.84
CA SER A 101 -4.53 -14.29 2.43
C SER A 101 -3.03 -14.52 2.29
N GLU A 102 -2.45 -14.18 1.14
CA GLU A 102 -1.03 -14.46 0.85
C GLU A 102 -0.13 -13.30 1.25
N HIS A 103 -0.58 -12.05 1.06
CA HIS A 103 0.24 -10.86 1.31
C HIS A 103 -0.15 -10.08 2.56
N GLY A 104 -1.30 -10.37 3.18
CA GLY A 104 -1.79 -9.62 4.35
C GLY A 104 -2.08 -8.14 4.06
N CYS A 105 -2.28 -7.79 2.80
CA CYS A 105 -2.50 -6.41 2.36
C CYS A 105 -3.99 -6.06 2.34
N PHE A 106 -4.31 -4.81 2.69
CA PHE A 106 -5.68 -4.28 2.70
C PHE A 106 -5.94 -3.26 1.60
N ILE A 107 -4.88 -2.64 1.06
CA ILE A 107 -4.97 -1.61 0.03
C ILE A 107 -4.32 -2.17 -1.23
N LEU A 108 -4.99 -2.07 -2.38
CA LEU A 108 -4.41 -2.39 -3.68
C LEU A 108 -4.05 -1.10 -4.41
N ARG A 109 -2.80 -0.99 -4.86
CA ARG A 109 -2.34 0.15 -5.66
C ARG A 109 -2.67 -0.06 -7.14
N LYS A 110 -3.25 1.00 -7.73
CA LYS A 110 -3.43 1.26 -9.17
C LYS A 110 -4.51 0.41 -9.87
N VAL A 111 -5.76 0.74 -9.56
CA VAL A 111 -6.92 0.49 -10.42
C VAL A 111 -7.36 1.85 -10.97
N LYS A 112 -7.33 2.03 -12.29
CA LYS A 112 -7.71 3.28 -12.96
C LYS A 112 -9.12 3.23 -13.53
N ARG A 113 -9.60 2.04 -13.90
CA ARG A 113 -10.99 1.89 -14.34
C ARG A 113 -11.95 2.21 -13.19
N ARG A 114 -13.16 2.64 -13.54
CA ARG A 114 -14.25 2.73 -12.57
C ARG A 114 -14.58 1.33 -12.07
N VAL A 115 -14.50 1.12 -10.77
CA VAL A 115 -14.95 -0.10 -10.10
C VAL A 115 -16.32 0.16 -9.52
N ARG A 116 -17.30 -0.68 -9.84
CA ARG A 116 -18.66 -0.54 -9.31
C ARG A 116 -18.68 -0.98 -7.85
N LEU A 117 -19.54 -0.38 -7.02
CA LEU A 117 -19.68 -0.76 -5.61
C LEU A 117 -20.06 -2.25 -5.44
N VAL A 118 -20.82 -2.80 -6.39
CA VAL A 118 -21.16 -4.24 -6.43
C VAL A 118 -19.90 -5.11 -6.56
N GLU A 119 -18.96 -4.76 -7.44
CA GLU A 119 -17.72 -5.52 -7.64
C GLU A 119 -16.85 -5.50 -6.37
N TRP A 120 -16.81 -4.36 -5.67
CA TRP A 120 -16.17 -4.26 -4.36
C TRP A 120 -16.85 -5.13 -3.30
N ARG A 121 -18.18 -5.10 -3.25
CA ARG A 121 -18.96 -5.90 -2.30
C ARG A 121 -18.75 -7.39 -2.55
N GLU A 122 -18.84 -7.84 -3.80
CA GLU A 122 -18.56 -9.23 -4.20
C GLU A 122 -17.14 -9.66 -3.83
N ALA A 123 -16.16 -8.76 -4.00
CA ALA A 123 -14.78 -9.01 -3.64
C ALA A 123 -14.53 -9.11 -2.12
N LEU A 124 -15.33 -8.41 -1.31
CA LEU A 124 -15.23 -8.42 0.15
C LEU A 124 -16.03 -9.57 0.79
N ASP A 125 -17.24 -9.80 0.30
CA ASP A 125 -18.19 -10.75 0.86
C ASP A 125 -17.96 -12.19 0.39
N GLY A 126 -17.16 -12.37 -0.68
CA GLY A 126 -16.71 -13.66 -1.20
C GLY A 126 -17.86 -14.64 -1.42
N ASP A 127 -18.51 -14.59 -2.60
CA ASP A 127 -19.68 -15.42 -2.92
C ASP A 127 -20.66 -15.54 -1.74
N THR A 128 -21.43 -14.47 -1.51
CA THR A 128 -22.58 -14.57 -0.63
C THR A 128 -23.45 -15.76 -1.11
N PRO A 129 -23.94 -16.66 -0.22
CA PRO A 129 -24.70 -17.87 -0.58
C PRO A 129 -25.93 -17.66 -1.48
N CYS A 130 -26.32 -16.41 -1.73
CA CYS A 130 -27.38 -16.05 -2.68
C CYS A 130 -27.00 -16.38 -4.14
N ALA A 131 -25.72 -16.29 -4.53
CA ALA A 131 -25.29 -16.66 -5.89
C ALA A 131 -25.34 -18.18 -6.14
N ILE A 132 -25.09 -18.99 -5.12
CA ILE A 132 -25.19 -20.46 -5.19
C ILE A 132 -26.66 -20.89 -5.38
N LYS A 133 -27.62 -20.16 -4.81
CA LYS A 133 -29.05 -20.45 -4.99
C LYS A 133 -29.53 -20.21 -6.43
N LYS A 134 -28.93 -19.25 -7.15
CA LYS A 134 -29.30 -18.97 -8.55
C LYS A 134 -28.77 -20.06 -9.49
N ARG A 135 -27.51 -20.47 -9.31
CA ARG A 135 -26.89 -21.55 -10.10
C ARG A 135 -27.51 -22.93 -9.86
N LYS A 136 -27.99 -23.22 -8.65
CA LYS A 136 -28.70 -24.47 -8.35
C LYS A 136 -30.13 -24.53 -8.89
N ARG A 137 -30.76 -23.38 -9.18
CA ARG A 137 -32.08 -23.35 -9.82
C ARG A 137 -31.98 -23.59 -11.33
N GLU A 138 -30.97 -23.00 -11.98
CA GLU A 138 -30.74 -23.19 -13.42
C GLU A 138 -30.29 -24.62 -13.79
N ILE A 139 -29.64 -25.36 -12.87
CA ILE A 139 -29.24 -26.76 -13.09
C ILE A 139 -30.36 -27.76 -12.74
N ALA A 140 -31.42 -27.32 -12.05
CA ALA A 140 -32.53 -28.19 -11.64
C ALA A 140 -33.77 -28.07 -12.55
N GLU A 141 -33.69 -27.24 -13.60
CA GLU A 141 -34.77 -27.02 -14.58
C GLU A 141 -34.40 -27.49 -16.00
N ASP A 142 -33.26 -28.20 -16.15
CA ASP A 142 -32.89 -29.03 -17.31
C ASP A 142 -32.95 -30.52 -16.95
#